data_AF-A0A3B0G098-F1
#
_entry.id   AF-A0A3B0G098-F1
#
_cell.length_a   1.000
_cell.length_b   1.000
_cell.length_c   1.000
_cell.angle_alpha   90.00
_cell.angle_beta   90.00
_cell.angle_gamma   90.00
#
_symmetry.space_group_name_H-M   'P 1'
#
loop_
_entity.id
_entity.type
_entity.pdbx_description
1 polymer ?
#
loop_
_entity_poly.entity_id
_entity_poly.type
_entity_poly.pdbx_seq_one_letter_code
_entity_poly.pdbx_strand_id
1 'polypeptide(L)'
;MLSSVLTKTLRDQRRALLGWSISVALLIAMYVALWPTVRDQPSMADILEQMPEAFRALFASAGADMSTPTGYVQVELLSFMGPTAVLMYAVGAGAGAIGGEEDRHTLDLLLSNPVSRSRVVLDKFLAMAAGTFLIAAVMGLAIVAEGTLVDLDLPAGTVAATMLHLALLGVVFGSLALMLSAATGRTGISKGIPALVAVIAYIVNGLAPLVDWLADIQEFSPFYQYIGHDPLRNGLDAGSVAIAAATAVVLLALAVLGFRRRDVDA
;
A
#
# COMPACT_ATOMS: atom_id res chain seq x y z
N MET A 1 0.80 -31.73 -7.48
CA MET A 1 1.76 -30.89 -8.24
C MET A 1 1.18 -29.48 -8.33
N LEU A 2 1.96 -28.43 -8.08
CA LEU A 2 1.52 -27.05 -8.31
C LEU A 2 1.58 -26.78 -9.82
N SER A 3 0.45 -26.45 -10.43
CA SER A 3 0.33 -26.32 -11.89
C SER A 3 0.88 -25.02 -12.45
N SER A 4 1.18 -24.01 -11.62
CA SER A 4 1.69 -22.70 -12.04
C SER A 4 2.64 -22.05 -11.04
N VAL A 5 3.48 -21.11 -11.51
CA VAL A 5 4.38 -20.32 -10.65
C VAL A 5 3.58 -19.45 -9.68
N LEU A 6 2.41 -18.95 -10.11
CA LEU A 6 1.48 -18.20 -9.26
C LEU A 6 1.02 -19.00 -8.04
N THR A 7 0.47 -20.21 -8.26
CA THR A 7 -0.05 -21.04 -7.16
C THR A 7 1.04 -21.49 -6.20
N LYS A 8 2.25 -21.76 -6.72
CA LYS A 8 3.43 -22.03 -5.89
C LYS A 8 3.77 -20.82 -5.04
N THR A 9 3.88 -19.64 -5.66
CA THR A 9 4.27 -18.41 -4.97
C THR A 9 3.29 -18.05 -3.87
N LEU A 10 1.97 -18.14 -4.12
CA LEU A 10 0.95 -17.92 -3.08
C LEU A 10 1.04 -18.96 -1.95
N ARG A 11 1.32 -20.22 -2.27
CA ARG A 11 1.51 -21.27 -1.26
C ARG A 11 2.72 -21.01 -0.38
N ASP A 12 3.83 -20.59 -0.97
CA ASP A 12 5.06 -20.28 -0.23
C ASP A 12 4.85 -19.05 0.67
N GLN A 13 4.07 -18.07 0.20
CA GLN A 13 3.73 -16.87 0.96
C GLN A 13 2.61 -17.05 2.00
N ARG A 14 1.85 -18.16 2.00
CA ARG A 14 0.64 -18.30 2.85
C ARG A 14 0.89 -18.02 4.33
N ARG A 15 2.05 -18.43 4.87
CA ARG A 15 2.39 -18.21 6.29
C ARG A 15 2.70 -16.74 6.56
N ALA A 16 3.40 -16.10 5.63
CA ALA A 16 3.66 -14.66 5.71
C ALA A 16 2.36 -13.86 5.57
N LEU A 17 1.47 -14.23 4.63
CA LEU A 17 0.16 -13.59 4.45
C LEU A 17 -0.74 -13.76 5.68
N LEU A 18 -0.76 -14.95 6.30
CA LEU A 18 -1.46 -15.16 7.56
C LEU A 18 -0.88 -14.28 8.68
N GLY A 19 0.45 -14.24 8.80
CA GLY A 19 1.14 -13.35 9.74
C GLY A 19 0.75 -11.89 9.55
N TRP A 20 0.85 -11.38 8.31
CA TRP A 20 0.43 -10.02 7.96
C TRP A 20 -1.03 -9.77 8.27
N SER A 21 -1.93 -10.67 7.89
CA SER A 21 -3.38 -10.53 8.10
C SER A 21 -3.71 -10.45 9.59
N ILE A 22 -3.11 -11.32 10.41
CA ILE A 22 -3.27 -11.29 11.86
C ILE A 22 -2.69 -10.00 12.44
N SER A 23 -1.48 -9.61 12.02
CA SER A 23 -0.83 -8.40 12.52
C SER A 23 -1.62 -7.13 12.21
N VAL A 24 -2.14 -6.97 10.98
CA VAL A 24 -2.94 -5.78 10.63
C VAL A 24 -4.30 -5.78 11.32
N ALA A 25 -4.95 -6.94 11.48
CA ALA A 25 -6.18 -7.04 12.26
C ALA A 25 -5.96 -6.65 13.73
N LEU A 26 -4.89 -7.17 14.36
CA LEU A 26 -4.54 -6.80 15.74
C LEU A 26 -4.17 -5.32 15.88
N LEU A 27 -3.46 -4.76 14.89
CA LEU A 27 -3.13 -3.34 14.86
C LEU A 27 -4.41 -2.49 14.79
N ILE A 28 -5.35 -2.87 13.94
CA ILE A 28 -6.65 -2.19 13.82
C ILE A 28 -7.44 -2.33 15.11
N ALA A 29 -7.48 -3.51 15.72
CA ALA A 29 -8.15 -3.73 16.99
C ALA A 29 -7.59 -2.83 18.09
N MET A 30 -6.27 -2.61 18.11
CA MET A 30 -5.63 -1.67 19.03
C MET A 30 -6.13 -0.23 18.82
N TYR A 31 -6.17 0.27 17.58
CA TYR A 31 -6.67 1.62 17.28
C TYR A 31 -8.17 1.76 17.54
N VAL A 32 -8.97 0.79 17.09
CA VAL A 32 -10.42 0.76 17.32
C VAL A 32 -10.73 0.72 18.82
N ALA A 33 -9.98 -0.03 19.63
CA ALA A 33 -10.17 -0.04 21.09
C ALA A 33 -9.89 1.31 21.76
N LEU A 34 -9.08 2.19 21.14
CA LEU A 34 -8.79 3.53 21.65
C LEU A 34 -9.84 4.56 21.26
N TRP A 35 -10.71 4.27 20.29
CA TRP A 35 -11.72 5.20 19.78
C TRP A 35 -12.62 5.83 20.86
N PRO A 36 -13.22 5.08 21.82
CA PRO A 36 -14.08 5.69 22.85
C PRO A 36 -13.35 6.75 23.67
N THR A 37 -12.07 6.51 23.98
CA THR A 37 -11.24 7.46 24.75
C THR A 37 -11.03 8.77 23.99
N VAL A 38 -10.90 8.71 22.67
CA VAL A 38 -10.69 9.89 21.81
C VAL A 38 -12.01 10.61 21.55
N ARG A 39 -13.08 9.87 21.26
CA ARG A 39 -14.43 10.39 21.02
C ARG A 39 -14.96 11.17 22.23
N ASP A 40 -14.75 10.64 23.43
CA ASP A 40 -15.32 11.19 24.66
C ASP A 40 -14.42 12.27 25.30
N GLN A 41 -13.29 12.64 24.66
CA GLN A 41 -12.38 13.68 25.15
C GLN A 41 -12.85 15.09 24.72
N PRO A 42 -13.23 15.97 25.69
CA PRO A 42 -13.64 17.35 25.38
C PRO A 42 -12.51 18.24 24.86
N SER A 43 -11.26 17.85 25.09
CA SER A 43 -10.07 18.69 24.91
C SER A 43 -9.59 18.86 23.46
N MET A 44 -10.07 18.04 22.50
CA MET A 44 -9.55 18.11 21.14
C MET A 44 -9.97 19.40 20.41
N ALA A 45 -11.20 19.87 20.65
CA ALA A 45 -11.67 21.15 20.14
C ALA A 45 -10.84 22.31 20.70
N ASP A 46 -10.63 22.35 22.01
CA ASP A 46 -9.82 23.37 22.70
C ASP A 46 -8.35 23.36 22.27
N ILE A 47 -7.80 22.19 21.91
CA ILE A 47 -6.44 22.07 21.37
C ILE A 47 -6.37 22.66 19.96
N LEU A 48 -7.34 22.37 19.09
CA LEU A 48 -7.44 22.97 17.75
C LEU A 48 -7.55 24.50 17.88
N GLU A 49 -8.49 24.98 18.71
CA GLU A 49 -8.44 26.20 19.55
C GLU A 49 -7.13 27.01 19.56
N GLN A 50 -6.11 26.36 20.10
CA GLN A 50 -4.86 26.97 20.51
C GLN A 50 -3.72 26.72 19.51
N MET A 51 -3.96 25.94 18.45
CA MET A 51 -2.96 25.70 17.42
C MET A 51 -2.76 26.92 16.50
N PRO A 52 -1.51 27.28 16.16
CA PRO A 52 -1.23 28.27 15.14
C PRO A 52 -1.94 27.93 13.82
N GLU A 53 -2.33 28.95 13.05
CA GLU A 53 -3.14 28.82 11.82
C GLU A 53 -2.55 27.81 10.82
N ALA A 54 -1.22 27.78 10.67
CA ALA A 54 -0.51 26.83 9.83
C ALA A 54 -0.70 25.35 10.26
N PHE A 55 -0.74 25.08 11.58
CA PHE A 55 -0.98 23.72 12.09
C PHE A 55 -2.45 23.32 11.99
N ARG A 56 -3.37 24.27 12.20
CA ARG A 56 -4.81 24.06 11.96
C ARG A 56 -5.10 23.71 10.51
N ALA A 57 -4.50 24.42 9.56
CA ALA A 57 -4.70 24.15 8.14
C ALA A 57 -4.23 22.74 7.75
N LEU A 58 -3.08 22.30 8.29
CA LEU A 58 -2.61 20.92 8.15
C LEU A 58 -3.58 19.89 8.75
N PHE A 59 -4.05 20.11 9.98
CA PHE A 59 -5.02 19.22 10.63
C PHE A 59 -6.36 19.17 9.89
N ALA A 60 -6.87 20.33 9.44
CA ALA A 60 -8.08 20.45 8.65
C ALA A 60 -7.96 19.69 7.32
N SER A 61 -6.80 19.75 6.66
CA SER A 61 -6.53 19.04 5.42
C SER A 61 -6.36 17.52 5.58
N ALA A 62 -5.98 17.03 6.76
CA ALA A 62 -5.74 15.61 7.04
C ALA A 62 -7.01 14.81 7.41
N GLY A 63 -8.13 15.49 7.66
CA GLY A 63 -9.36 14.90 8.15
C GLY A 63 -9.85 15.67 9.36
N ALA A 64 -10.55 16.79 9.10
CA ALA A 64 -10.76 17.95 9.97
C ALA A 64 -11.33 17.74 11.38
N ASP A 65 -11.66 16.51 11.80
CA ASP A 65 -12.18 16.25 13.14
C ASP A 65 -11.91 14.80 13.59
N MET A 66 -10.89 14.62 14.44
CA MET A 66 -10.56 13.33 15.06
C MET A 66 -11.60 12.85 16.08
N SER A 67 -12.57 13.70 16.47
CA SER A 67 -13.72 13.29 17.28
C SER A 67 -14.82 12.60 16.46
N THR A 68 -14.65 12.51 15.12
CA THR A 68 -15.51 11.74 14.23
C THR A 68 -14.88 10.40 13.85
N PRO A 69 -15.67 9.32 13.65
CA PRO A 69 -15.16 8.02 13.23
C PRO A 69 -14.27 8.10 11.98
N THR A 70 -14.71 8.89 11.00
CA THR A 70 -14.00 9.09 9.73
C THR A 70 -12.68 9.82 9.93
N GLY A 71 -12.66 10.93 10.67
CA GLY A 71 -11.42 11.67 10.90
C GLY A 71 -10.42 10.87 11.73
N TYR A 72 -10.89 10.16 12.75
CA TYR A 72 -10.05 9.28 13.58
C TYR A 72 -9.35 8.20 12.75
N VAL A 73 -10.11 7.39 12.00
CA VAL A 73 -9.55 6.32 11.16
C VAL A 73 -8.65 6.87 10.07
N GLN A 74 -9.01 8.01 9.47
CA GLN A 74 -8.20 8.63 8.44
C GLN A 74 -6.84 9.07 8.95
N VAL A 75 -6.78 9.75 10.09
CA VAL A 75 -5.54 10.29 10.64
C VAL A 75 -4.68 9.18 11.27
N GLU A 76 -5.24 8.41 12.21
CA GLU A 76 -4.47 7.42 12.98
C GLU A 76 -4.05 6.22 12.14
N LEU A 77 -4.95 5.75 11.27
CA LEU A 77 -4.75 4.51 10.56
C LEU A 77 -4.31 4.77 9.11
N LEU A 78 -5.10 5.53 8.34
CA LEU A 78 -4.96 5.58 6.89
C LEU A 78 -3.91 6.59 6.40
N SER A 79 -3.57 7.59 7.20
CA SER A 79 -2.58 8.60 6.77
C SER A 79 -1.17 8.02 6.78
N PHE A 80 -0.82 7.16 7.75
CA PHE A 80 0.54 6.67 7.91
C PHE A 80 0.65 5.15 8.11
N MET A 81 -0.04 4.58 9.10
CA MET A 81 0.10 3.17 9.47
C MET A 81 -0.34 2.20 8.37
N GLY A 82 -1.48 2.44 7.75
CA GLY A 82 -2.06 1.63 6.68
C GLY A 82 -1.16 1.58 5.44
N PRO A 83 -0.79 2.72 4.84
CA PRO A 83 0.19 2.78 3.77
C PRO A 83 1.49 2.08 4.14
N THR A 84 2.01 2.33 5.34
CA THR A 84 3.27 1.72 5.78
C THR A 84 3.17 0.19 5.81
N ALA A 85 2.14 -0.40 6.42
CA ALA A 85 1.95 -1.84 6.48
C ALA A 85 1.82 -2.47 5.08
N VAL A 86 1.01 -1.86 4.21
CA VAL A 86 0.78 -2.34 2.85
C VAL A 86 2.04 -2.23 1.99
N LEU A 87 2.77 -1.11 2.10
CA LEU A 87 4.03 -0.90 1.39
C LEU A 87 5.11 -1.88 1.85
N MET A 88 5.23 -2.15 3.16
CA MET A 88 6.19 -3.12 3.67
C MET A 88 5.97 -4.51 3.06
N TYR A 89 4.71 -4.97 3.00
CA TYR A 89 4.39 -6.23 2.34
C TYR A 89 4.68 -6.17 0.83
N ALA A 90 4.11 -5.19 0.12
CA ALA A 90 4.13 -5.16 -1.34
C ALA A 90 5.55 -4.96 -1.90
N VAL A 91 6.32 -4.05 -1.30
CA VAL A 91 7.74 -3.84 -1.65
C VAL A 91 8.56 -5.08 -1.31
N GLY A 92 8.31 -5.72 -0.16
CA GLY A 92 8.99 -6.96 0.22
C GLY A 92 8.74 -8.10 -0.77
N ALA A 93 7.48 -8.32 -1.14
CA ALA A 93 7.07 -9.34 -2.10
C ALA A 93 7.58 -9.04 -3.52
N GLY A 94 7.51 -7.79 -3.97
CA GLY A 94 8.03 -7.36 -5.27
C GLY A 94 9.55 -7.49 -5.35
N ALA A 95 10.29 -7.04 -4.33
CA ALA A 95 11.75 -7.15 -4.28
C ALA A 95 12.22 -8.61 -4.24
N GLY A 96 11.52 -9.46 -3.51
CA GLY A 96 11.83 -10.89 -3.37
C GLY A 96 11.38 -11.76 -4.54
N ALA A 97 10.66 -11.20 -5.53
CA ALA A 97 10.08 -11.96 -6.63
C ALA A 97 11.12 -12.62 -7.55
N ILE A 98 12.18 -11.87 -7.89
CA ILE A 98 13.30 -12.34 -8.74
C ILE A 98 14.58 -12.40 -7.92
N GLY A 99 15.02 -11.27 -7.36
CA GLY A 99 16.24 -11.22 -6.55
C GLY A 99 16.23 -12.16 -5.34
N GLY A 100 15.05 -12.42 -4.75
CA GLY A 100 14.95 -13.41 -3.67
C GLY A 100 15.12 -14.86 -4.13
N GLU A 101 14.81 -15.17 -5.40
CA GLU A 101 15.11 -16.47 -6.00
C GLU A 101 16.61 -16.60 -6.32
N GLU A 102 17.27 -15.49 -6.67
CA GLU A 102 18.73 -15.43 -6.90
C GLU A 102 19.51 -15.57 -5.59
N ASP A 103 19.15 -14.80 -4.56
CA ASP A 103 19.76 -14.88 -3.22
C ASP A 103 19.68 -16.30 -2.63
N ARG A 104 18.67 -17.09 -3.03
CA ARG A 104 18.46 -18.47 -2.60
C ARG A 104 19.04 -19.52 -3.56
N HIS A 105 19.68 -19.12 -4.66
CA HIS A 105 20.15 -20.01 -5.73
C HIS A 105 19.07 -20.94 -6.29
N THR A 106 17.83 -20.44 -6.34
CA THR A 106 16.65 -21.19 -6.81
C THR A 106 16.17 -20.74 -8.18
N LEU A 107 16.76 -19.67 -8.74
CA LEU A 107 16.35 -19.13 -10.03
C LEU A 107 16.61 -20.10 -11.19
N ASP A 108 17.75 -20.81 -11.20
CA ASP A 108 18.06 -21.78 -12.26
C ASP A 108 17.11 -22.97 -12.24
N LEU A 109 16.76 -23.44 -11.05
CA LEU A 109 15.75 -24.49 -10.89
C LEU A 109 14.39 -24.01 -11.43
N LEU A 110 14.01 -22.76 -11.19
CA LEU A 110 12.78 -22.19 -11.71
C LEU A 110 12.80 -22.08 -13.25
N LEU A 111 13.92 -21.64 -13.84
CA LEU A 111 14.08 -21.44 -15.27
C LEU A 111 14.36 -22.74 -16.06
N SER A 112 14.75 -23.82 -15.39
CA SER A 112 14.85 -25.16 -16.00
C SER A 112 13.47 -25.76 -16.35
N ASN A 113 12.39 -25.24 -15.76
CA ASN A 113 11.04 -25.62 -16.12
C ASN A 113 10.63 -24.92 -17.44
N PRO A 114 9.72 -25.50 -18.24
CA PRO A 114 9.27 -24.94 -19.51
C PRO A 114 8.32 -23.74 -19.31
N VAL A 115 8.80 -22.69 -18.65
CA VAL A 115 8.06 -21.47 -18.30
C VAL A 115 8.84 -20.28 -18.84
N SER A 116 8.18 -19.43 -19.63
CA SER A 116 8.82 -18.22 -20.14
C SER A 116 9.15 -17.24 -19.02
N ARG A 117 10.26 -16.51 -19.17
CA ARG A 117 10.66 -15.43 -18.25
C ARG A 117 9.56 -14.40 -18.00
N SER A 118 8.81 -14.02 -19.04
CA SER A 118 7.66 -13.11 -18.91
C SER A 118 6.56 -13.68 -18.03
N ARG A 119 6.26 -14.98 -18.16
CA ARG A 119 5.27 -15.65 -17.34
C ARG A 119 5.70 -15.73 -15.88
N VAL A 120 6.99 -15.93 -15.60
CA VAL A 120 7.50 -15.87 -14.22
C VAL A 120 7.25 -14.50 -13.59
N VAL A 121 7.62 -13.42 -14.27
CA VAL A 121 7.41 -12.05 -13.76
C VAL A 121 5.92 -11.75 -13.56
N LEU A 122 5.07 -12.12 -14.53
CA LEU A 122 3.62 -11.93 -14.44
C LEU A 122 3.01 -12.71 -13.26
N ASP A 123 3.35 -14.00 -13.12
CA ASP A 123 2.85 -14.84 -12.02
C ASP A 123 3.29 -14.31 -10.65
N LYS A 124 4.53 -13.80 -10.55
CA LYS A 124 5.04 -13.17 -9.32
C LYS A 124 4.34 -11.84 -9.02
N PHE A 125 4.09 -11.01 -10.04
CA PHE A 125 3.31 -9.78 -9.92
C PHE A 125 1.90 -10.09 -9.43
N LEU A 126 1.20 -11.03 -10.06
CA LEU A 126 -0.16 -11.42 -9.67
C LEU A 126 -0.22 -11.95 -8.24
N ALA A 127 0.80 -12.71 -7.80
CA ALA A 127 0.89 -13.18 -6.42
C ALA A 127 1.05 -12.02 -5.42
N MET A 128 1.95 -11.08 -5.73
CA MET A 128 2.15 -9.87 -4.91
C MET A 128 0.89 -9.02 -4.87
N ALA A 129 0.27 -8.75 -6.01
CA ALA A 129 -0.96 -7.96 -6.09
C ALA A 129 -2.09 -8.63 -5.30
N ALA A 130 -2.32 -9.94 -5.50
CA ALA A 130 -3.35 -10.67 -4.76
C ALA A 130 -3.13 -10.63 -3.24
N GLY A 131 -1.88 -10.76 -2.78
CA GLY A 131 -1.55 -10.63 -1.37
C GLY A 131 -1.76 -9.21 -0.82
N THR A 132 -1.42 -8.19 -1.61
CA THR A 132 -1.65 -6.78 -1.27
C THR A 132 -3.15 -6.49 -1.14
N PHE A 133 -3.94 -6.94 -2.10
CA PHE A 133 -5.40 -6.83 -2.06
C PHE A 133 -6.00 -7.59 -0.87
N LEU A 134 -5.48 -8.78 -0.55
CA LEU A 134 -5.92 -9.53 0.62
C LEU A 134 -5.65 -8.75 1.91
N ILE A 135 -4.45 -8.20 2.09
CA ILE A 135 -4.11 -7.43 3.30
C ILE A 135 -4.99 -6.20 3.42
N ALA A 136 -5.19 -5.44 2.34
CA ALA A 136 -6.10 -4.29 2.35
C ALA A 136 -7.55 -4.70 2.63
N ALA A 137 -8.02 -5.82 2.07
CA ALA A 137 -9.36 -6.34 2.36
C ALA A 137 -9.52 -6.75 3.82
N VAL A 138 -8.51 -7.40 4.41
CA VAL A 138 -8.49 -7.73 5.85
C VAL A 138 -8.51 -6.47 6.69
N MET A 139 -7.76 -5.44 6.30
CA MET A 139 -7.80 -4.15 6.99
C MET A 139 -9.20 -3.51 6.95
N GLY A 140 -9.83 -3.44 5.78
CA GLY A 140 -11.19 -2.90 5.67
C GLY A 140 -12.21 -3.71 6.46
N LEU A 141 -12.10 -5.04 6.42
CA LEU A 141 -12.97 -5.93 7.19
C LEU A 141 -12.78 -5.74 8.69
N ALA A 142 -11.54 -5.61 9.17
CA ALA A 142 -11.24 -5.34 10.57
C ALA A 142 -11.82 -3.99 11.01
N ILE A 143 -11.64 -2.92 10.23
CA ILE A 143 -12.20 -1.59 10.53
C ILE A 143 -13.72 -1.67 10.70
N VAL A 144 -14.42 -2.31 9.78
CA VAL A 144 -15.90 -2.41 9.82
C VAL A 144 -16.34 -3.35 10.95
N ALA A 145 -15.77 -4.56 11.03
CA ALA A 145 -16.22 -5.57 11.99
C ALA A 145 -15.91 -5.17 13.44
N GLU A 146 -14.69 -4.70 13.69
CA GLU A 146 -14.26 -4.31 15.04
C GLU A 146 -14.84 -2.95 15.42
N GLY A 147 -15.00 -2.02 14.46
CA GLY A 147 -15.59 -0.70 14.70
C GLY A 147 -17.01 -0.76 15.26
N THR A 148 -17.81 -1.74 14.82
CA THR A 148 -19.17 -1.96 15.35
C THR A 148 -19.21 -2.30 16.84
N LEU A 149 -18.09 -2.76 17.43
CA LEU A 149 -18.00 -3.10 18.85
C LEU A 149 -17.87 -1.87 19.76
N VAL A 150 -17.53 -0.71 19.20
CA VAL A 150 -17.18 0.52 19.94
C VAL A 150 -17.88 1.77 19.40
N ASP A 151 -18.98 1.61 18.67
CA ASP A 151 -19.70 2.71 17.99
C ASP A 151 -18.80 3.53 17.05
N LEU A 152 -17.83 2.90 16.41
CA LEU A 152 -17.08 3.46 15.28
C LEU A 152 -17.78 3.01 14.00
N ASP A 153 -18.77 3.79 13.58
CA ASP A 153 -19.56 3.48 12.38
C ASP A 153 -18.96 4.13 11.13
N LEU A 154 -18.64 3.30 10.15
CA LEU A 154 -18.12 3.71 8.85
C LEU A 154 -18.85 2.93 7.74
N PRO A 155 -19.36 3.61 6.71
CA PRO A 155 -20.00 2.93 5.59
C PRO A 155 -19.03 1.94 4.92
N ALA A 156 -19.41 0.66 4.88
CA ALA A 156 -18.56 -0.38 4.29
C ALA A 156 -18.16 -0.09 2.83
N GLY A 157 -19.01 0.64 2.08
CA GLY A 157 -18.72 1.06 0.71
C GLY A 157 -17.53 2.03 0.61
N THR A 158 -17.45 3.04 1.48
CA THR A 158 -16.33 4.00 1.46
C THR A 158 -15.07 3.39 2.06
N VAL A 159 -15.19 2.49 3.05
CA VAL A 159 -14.07 1.69 3.54
C VAL A 159 -13.51 0.82 2.41
N ALA A 160 -14.36 0.09 1.67
CA ALA A 160 -13.94 -0.73 0.55
C ALA A 160 -13.26 0.09 -0.56
N ALA A 161 -13.82 1.26 -0.89
CA ALA A 161 -13.21 2.19 -1.85
C ALA A 161 -11.82 2.64 -1.36
N THR A 162 -11.68 2.98 -0.08
CA THR A 162 -10.39 3.38 0.49
C THR A 162 -9.37 2.25 0.48
N MET A 163 -9.80 1.02 0.78
CA MET A 163 -8.92 -0.16 0.74
C MET A 163 -8.48 -0.50 -0.69
N LEU A 164 -9.32 -0.24 -1.70
CA LEU A 164 -8.93 -0.38 -3.10
C LEU A 164 -7.83 0.61 -3.47
N HIS A 165 -7.97 1.88 -3.12
CA HIS A 165 -6.91 2.88 -3.35
C HIS A 165 -5.62 2.53 -2.60
N LEU A 166 -5.73 2.08 -1.34
CA LEU A 166 -4.61 1.63 -0.54
C LEU A 166 -3.89 0.42 -1.16
N ALA A 167 -4.65 -0.56 -1.65
CA ALA A 167 -4.09 -1.72 -2.34
C ALA A 167 -3.37 -1.30 -3.62
N LEU A 168 -3.93 -0.36 -4.39
CA LEU A 168 -3.31 0.14 -5.61
C LEU A 168 -2.02 0.91 -5.32
N LEU A 169 -1.96 1.71 -4.26
CA LEU A 169 -0.72 2.32 -3.76
C LEU A 169 0.34 1.24 -3.50
N GLY A 170 -0.03 0.19 -2.77
CA GLY A 170 0.83 -0.97 -2.52
C GLY A 170 1.31 -1.64 -3.82
N VAL A 171 0.41 -1.86 -4.78
CA VAL A 171 0.73 -2.47 -6.08
C VAL A 171 1.68 -1.58 -6.89
N VAL A 172 1.53 -0.26 -6.88
CA VAL A 172 2.45 0.66 -7.58
C VAL A 172 3.87 0.52 -7.02
N PHE A 173 4.05 0.62 -5.70
CA PHE A 173 5.37 0.51 -5.08
C PHE A 173 5.93 -0.92 -5.10
N GLY A 174 5.07 -1.94 -5.03
CA GLY A 174 5.45 -3.34 -5.24
C GLY A 174 5.91 -3.61 -6.67
N SER A 175 5.29 -2.97 -7.66
CA SER A 175 5.74 -3.00 -9.07
C SER A 175 7.06 -2.24 -9.25
N LEU A 176 7.20 -1.12 -8.54
CA LEU A 176 8.45 -0.47 -8.11
C LEU A 176 9.58 -1.47 -7.88
N ALA A 177 9.40 -2.21 -6.80
CA ALA A 177 10.33 -3.18 -6.28
C ALA A 177 10.57 -4.34 -7.26
N LEU A 178 9.50 -4.84 -7.89
CA LEU A 178 9.58 -5.92 -8.87
C LEU A 178 10.39 -5.52 -10.11
N MET A 179 10.19 -4.32 -10.63
CA MET A 179 10.93 -3.80 -11.78
C MET A 179 12.42 -3.74 -11.48
N LEU A 180 12.80 -3.21 -10.31
CA LEU A 180 14.19 -3.15 -9.88
C LEU A 180 14.76 -4.55 -9.62
N SER A 181 13.97 -5.45 -9.05
CA SER A 181 14.35 -6.85 -8.79
C SER A 181 14.61 -7.60 -10.09
N ALA A 182 13.73 -7.44 -11.08
CA ALA A 182 13.84 -8.01 -12.41
C ALA A 182 15.04 -7.46 -13.20
N ALA A 183 15.34 -6.16 -13.07
CA ALA A 183 16.43 -5.52 -13.79
C ALA A 183 17.80 -5.78 -13.13
N THR A 184 17.87 -5.79 -11.80
CA THR A 184 19.15 -5.80 -11.07
C THR A 184 19.47 -7.12 -10.37
N GLY A 185 18.47 -7.96 -10.08
CA GLY A 185 18.64 -9.17 -9.26
C GLY A 185 18.95 -8.89 -7.78
N ARG A 186 19.16 -7.62 -7.40
CA ARG A 186 19.63 -7.24 -6.07
C ARG A 186 18.46 -6.88 -5.17
N THR A 187 18.19 -7.73 -4.17
CA THR A 187 17.10 -7.50 -3.22
C THR A 187 17.27 -6.22 -2.40
N GLY A 188 18.51 -5.85 -2.04
CA GLY A 188 18.80 -4.62 -1.29
C GLY A 188 18.33 -3.34 -2.02
N ILE A 189 18.74 -3.16 -3.29
CA ILE A 189 18.35 -2.02 -4.13
C ILE A 189 16.82 -2.03 -4.36
N SER A 190 16.28 -3.21 -4.61
CA SER A 190 14.87 -3.41 -4.91
C SER A 190 13.94 -3.12 -3.73
N LYS A 191 14.46 -3.12 -2.49
CA LYS A 191 13.74 -2.65 -1.30
C LYS A 191 14.01 -1.18 -1.00
N GLY A 192 15.28 -0.76 -1.08
CA GLY A 192 15.72 0.57 -0.66
C GLY A 192 15.17 1.70 -1.53
N ILE A 193 15.21 1.56 -2.86
CA ILE A 193 14.74 2.62 -3.77
C ILE A 193 13.22 2.83 -3.63
N PRO A 194 12.34 1.81 -3.71
CA PRO A 194 10.91 2.03 -3.56
C PRO A 194 10.54 2.60 -2.18
N ALA A 195 11.23 2.19 -1.12
CA ALA A 195 11.02 2.76 0.21
C ALA A 195 11.40 4.25 0.26
N LEU A 196 12.54 4.64 -0.31
CA LEU A 196 12.95 6.04 -0.39
C LEU A 196 11.96 6.87 -1.22
N VAL A 197 11.54 6.35 -2.37
CA VAL A 197 10.55 7.01 -3.25
C VAL A 197 9.22 7.15 -2.51
N ALA A 198 8.81 6.16 -1.72
CA ALA A 198 7.57 6.24 -0.92
C ALA A 198 7.64 7.34 0.14
N VAL A 199 8.77 7.45 0.86
CA VAL A 199 8.98 8.52 1.85
C VAL A 199 8.94 9.90 1.19
N ILE A 200 9.63 10.07 0.06
CA ILE A 200 9.60 11.34 -0.69
C ILE A 200 8.19 11.65 -1.17
N ALA A 201 7.49 10.68 -1.76
CA ALA A 201 6.13 10.87 -2.26
C ALA A 201 5.12 11.20 -1.15
N TYR A 202 5.30 10.60 0.05
CA TYR A 202 4.52 10.93 1.24
C TYR A 202 4.74 12.38 1.69
N ILE A 203 6.00 12.80 1.80
CA ILE A 203 6.37 14.17 2.18
C ILE A 203 5.83 15.18 1.16
N VAL A 204 6.01 14.92 -0.14
CA VAL A 204 5.50 15.78 -1.20
C VAL A 204 3.97 15.91 -1.09
N ASN A 205 3.26 14.80 -0.89
CA ASN A 205 1.80 14.85 -0.77
C ASN A 205 1.34 15.62 0.49
N GLY A 206 2.04 15.48 1.61
CA GLY A 206 1.70 16.19 2.86
C GLY A 206 2.04 17.68 2.82
N LEU A 207 3.07 18.09 2.06
CA LEU A 207 3.51 19.48 1.97
C LEU A 207 2.90 20.25 0.80
N ALA A 208 2.33 19.57 -0.20
CA ALA A 208 1.76 20.23 -1.38
C ALA A 208 0.71 21.32 -1.07
N PRO A 209 -0.19 21.17 -0.07
CA PRO A 209 -1.11 22.25 0.30
C PRO A 209 -0.42 23.51 0.86
N LEU A 210 0.84 23.41 1.27
CA LEU A 210 1.63 24.52 1.84
C LEU A 210 2.55 25.20 0.83
N VAL A 211 2.73 24.59 -0.35
CA VAL A 211 3.77 24.99 -1.29
C VAL A 211 3.24 24.90 -2.72
N ASP A 212 2.92 26.06 -3.31
CA ASP A 212 2.26 26.15 -4.63
C ASP A 212 2.95 25.36 -5.75
N TRP A 213 4.29 25.34 -5.80
CA TRP A 213 5.01 24.62 -6.85
C TRP A 213 4.93 23.08 -6.71
N LEU A 214 4.55 22.56 -5.54
CA LEU A 214 4.30 21.13 -5.34
C LEU A 214 2.90 20.73 -5.84
N ALA A 215 1.95 21.65 -5.95
CA ALA A 215 0.56 21.34 -6.31
C ALA A 215 0.47 20.65 -7.68
N ASP A 216 1.19 21.16 -8.69
CA ASP A 216 1.23 20.58 -10.04
C ASP A 216 1.84 19.17 -10.07
N ILE A 217 2.76 18.88 -9.15
CA ILE A 217 3.45 17.59 -9.05
C ILE A 217 2.63 16.59 -8.23
N GLN A 218 1.82 17.09 -7.29
CA GLN A 218 1.03 16.29 -6.37
C GLN A 218 0.05 15.40 -7.13
N GLU A 219 -0.60 15.90 -8.19
CA GLU A 219 -1.55 15.12 -8.99
C GLU A 219 -0.92 13.84 -9.56
N PHE A 220 0.38 13.78 -9.80
CA PHE A 220 1.05 12.57 -10.29
C PHE A 220 1.57 11.67 -9.16
N SER A 221 1.51 12.12 -7.91
CA SER A 221 1.98 11.36 -6.76
C SER A 221 1.10 10.12 -6.53
N PRO A 222 1.68 8.91 -6.36
CA PRO A 222 0.92 7.74 -5.95
C PRO A 222 0.12 7.95 -4.65
N PHE A 223 0.62 8.79 -3.74
CA PHE A 223 -0.10 9.12 -2.50
C PHE A 223 -1.32 10.02 -2.74
N TYR A 224 -1.29 10.90 -3.73
CA TYR A 224 -2.47 11.67 -4.11
C TYR A 224 -3.55 10.75 -4.67
N GLN A 225 -3.17 9.81 -5.54
CA GLN A 225 -4.07 8.77 -6.06
C GLN A 225 -4.61 7.84 -4.98
N TYR A 226 -4.01 7.84 -3.78
CA TYR A 226 -4.47 7.06 -2.65
C TYR A 226 -5.46 7.82 -1.77
N ILE A 227 -5.09 9.01 -1.29
CA ILE A 227 -5.82 9.71 -0.23
C ILE A 227 -6.29 11.11 -0.62
N GLY A 228 -5.82 11.66 -1.74
CA GLY A 228 -6.04 13.05 -2.15
C GLY A 228 -7.50 13.42 -2.38
N HIS A 229 -8.34 12.45 -2.78
CA HIS A 229 -9.77 12.65 -3.00
C HIS A 229 -10.66 12.28 -1.80
N ASP A 230 -10.05 11.98 -0.65
CA ASP A 230 -10.72 11.52 0.56
C ASP A 230 -11.72 10.37 0.29
N PRO A 231 -11.22 9.18 -0.12
CA PRO A 231 -12.09 8.06 -0.48
C PRO A 231 -12.93 7.53 0.70
N LEU A 232 -12.56 7.86 1.94
CA LEU A 232 -13.30 7.44 3.12
C LEU A 232 -14.59 8.26 3.31
N ARG A 233 -14.62 9.51 2.82
CA ARG A 233 -15.82 10.35 2.73
C ARG A 233 -16.53 10.24 1.39
N ASN A 234 -15.78 10.31 0.29
CA ASN A 234 -16.34 10.49 -1.06
C ASN A 234 -16.50 9.18 -1.84
N GLY A 235 -15.89 8.08 -1.38
CA GLY A 235 -15.95 6.79 -2.04
C GLY A 235 -14.91 6.64 -3.16
N LEU A 236 -15.30 5.95 -4.24
CA LEU A 236 -14.37 5.56 -5.29
C LEU A 236 -14.07 6.72 -6.25
N ASP A 237 -12.81 7.08 -6.44
CA ASP A 237 -12.38 7.92 -7.54
C ASP A 237 -11.85 7.08 -8.71
N ALA A 238 -12.60 7.05 -9.81
CA ALA A 238 -12.25 6.23 -10.97
C ALA A 238 -10.99 6.74 -11.70
N GLY A 239 -10.71 8.05 -11.63
CA GLY A 239 -9.53 8.66 -12.24
C GLY A 239 -8.26 8.16 -11.55
N SER A 240 -8.23 8.22 -10.23
CA SER A 240 -7.11 7.75 -9.43
C SER A 240 -6.86 6.27 -9.54
N VAL A 241 -7.94 5.48 -9.56
CA VAL A 241 -7.83 4.04 -9.81
C VAL A 241 -7.19 3.77 -11.17
N ALA A 242 -7.64 4.48 -12.22
CA ALA A 242 -7.09 4.32 -13.57
C ALA A 242 -5.61 4.72 -13.64
N ILE A 243 -5.22 5.84 -13.03
CA ILE A 243 -3.83 6.34 -13.01
C ILE A 243 -2.92 5.37 -12.25
N ALA A 244 -3.33 4.90 -11.07
CA ALA A 244 -2.55 3.97 -10.26
C ALA A 244 -2.41 2.60 -10.96
N ALA A 245 -3.49 2.09 -11.55
CA ALA A 245 -3.47 0.85 -12.32
C ALA A 245 -2.58 0.97 -13.58
N ALA A 246 -2.69 2.07 -14.33
CA ALA A 246 -1.84 2.33 -15.49
C ALA A 246 -0.36 2.40 -15.11
N THR A 247 -0.04 3.08 -14.00
CA THR A 247 1.32 3.17 -13.45
C THR A 247 1.87 1.78 -13.12
N ALA A 248 1.09 0.94 -12.44
CA ALA A 248 1.48 -0.44 -12.14
C ALA A 248 1.70 -1.28 -13.40
N VAL A 249 0.85 -1.13 -14.43
CA VAL A 249 1.00 -1.83 -15.72
C VAL A 249 2.27 -1.41 -16.45
N VAL A 250 2.60 -0.10 -16.47
CA VAL A 250 3.84 0.40 -17.06
C VAL A 250 5.06 -0.18 -16.34
N LEU A 251 5.07 -0.16 -15.01
CA LEU A 251 6.16 -0.73 -14.21
C LEU A 251 6.30 -2.25 -14.41
N LEU A 252 5.19 -2.98 -14.53
CA LEU A 252 5.19 -4.40 -14.86
C LEU A 252 5.76 -4.65 -16.25
N ALA A 253 5.39 -3.86 -17.25
CA ALA A 253 5.93 -3.97 -18.60
C ALA A 253 7.45 -3.75 -18.60
N LEU A 254 7.94 -2.75 -17.86
CA LEU A 254 9.37 -2.50 -17.67
C LEU A 254 10.07 -3.66 -16.94
N ALA A 255 9.44 -4.26 -15.93
CA ALA A 255 9.96 -5.44 -15.24
C ALA A 255 10.13 -6.64 -16.21
N VAL A 256 9.12 -6.89 -17.05
CA VAL A 256 9.17 -7.96 -18.06
C VAL A 256 10.27 -7.70 -19.08
N LEU A 257 10.40 -6.46 -19.57
CA LEU A 257 11.45 -6.10 -20.52
C LEU A 257 12.85 -6.20 -19.89
N GLY A 258 13.01 -5.74 -18.66
CA GLY A 258 14.26 -5.84 -17.90
C GLY A 258 14.71 -7.30 -17.72
N PHE A 259 13.82 -8.17 -17.26
CA PHE A 259 14.15 -9.58 -17.03
C PHE A 259 14.41 -10.37 -18.33
N ARG A 260 13.79 -9.97 -19.45
CA ARG A 260 14.05 -10.59 -20.76
C ARG A 260 15.42 -10.25 -21.32
N ARG A 261 15.89 -9.01 -21.10
CA ARG A 261 17.17 -8.52 -21.64
C ARG A 261 18.36 -8.85 -20.75
N ARG A 262 18.11 -9.12 -19.47
CA ARG A 262 19.14 -9.47 -18.50
C ARG A 262 19.66 -10.88 -18.79
N ASP A 263 20.97 -10.98 -19.01
CA ASP A 263 21.68 -12.24 -18.95
C ASP A 263 21.68 -12.71 -17.50
N VAL A 264 21.17 -13.91 -17.30
CA VAL A 264 21.12 -14.56 -15.99
C VAL A 264 22.25 -15.56 -16.08
N ASP A 265 23.42 -15.18 -15.57
CA ASP A 265 24.58 -16.07 -15.55
C ASP A 265 24.23 -17.26 -14.66
N ALA A 266 24.29 -18.45 -15.27
CA ALA A 266 24.10 -19.75 -14.65
C ALA A 266 25.35 -20.22 -13.91
#